data_AF-A0A150GKX5-F1
#
_entry.id   AF-A0A150GKX5-F1
#
_cell.length_a   1.000
_cell.length_b   1.000
_cell.length_c   1.000
_cell.angle_alpha   90.00
_cell.angle_beta   90.00
_cell.angle_gamma   90.00
#
_symmetry.space_group_name_H-M   'P 1'
#
loop_
_entity.id
_entity.type
_entity.pdbx_description
1 polymer ?
#
loop_
_entity_poly.entity_id
_entity_poly.type
_entity_poly.pdbx_seq_one_letter_code
_entity_poly.pdbx_strand_id
1 'polypeptide(L)'
;MPRTPFSRSVVTGIASALEANLKASEPVMEQLWTAARPRMLSTLARAEGSSVMRNVARGSGSSVLQPCTCGKILCPGHARSMATASQANAVQPAWATDERAPGLAERLAEVTKHFPTALSVDDFISRVEVALAGYGFTGDNAIAMSNLCRDESCLILEDKIEAAFGSCFSTHGLGGVLTCGVIGMKAGLSHSPVVGGKERYVFFSFPHIAIDSDGKVGAVSRPNRPGASAACGALIAALGDLKKDGLESHCKAPGQHDPLEPEYSILKQRIARRLAYEKVNPTDMTLVDITKAAERVISTDLEYLISKAVDPKKADYAVFTGVQIHNWAADLNNTDTPSLEFVGVGRSYVVVNGEKVHLDLNKVPALSPRQLQILASASPSDGKAATSASSGKLVQEIPREYLMKRLGGALSAAHVDVGTPAWGSFVKKDFADPHAGAPKLDENTSFVWNK
;
A
#
# COMPACT_ATOMS: atom_id res chain seq x y z
N MET A 1 11.97 65.78 -20.50
CA MET A 1 12.86 65.02 -21.42
C MET A 1 12.12 63.74 -21.86
N PRO A 2 12.33 63.27 -23.10
CA PRO A 2 11.26 62.74 -23.95
C PRO A 2 11.11 61.22 -23.92
N ARG A 3 9.90 60.74 -24.28
CA ARG A 3 9.59 59.35 -24.62
C ARG A 3 10.16 59.02 -26.00
N THR A 4 10.98 57.97 -26.11
CA THR A 4 11.39 57.35 -27.37
C THR A 4 10.44 56.20 -27.76
N PRO A 5 10.12 56.01 -29.06
CA PRO A 5 9.27 54.92 -29.52
C PRO A 5 10.09 53.66 -29.85
N PHE A 6 9.55 52.48 -29.48
CA PHE A 6 10.11 51.18 -29.85
C PHE A 6 9.90 50.87 -31.34
N SER A 7 10.95 50.34 -31.98
CA SER A 7 11.01 49.98 -33.41
C SER A 7 10.20 48.72 -33.75
N ARG A 8 9.41 48.79 -34.83
CA ARG A 8 8.55 47.73 -35.41
C ARG A 8 9.30 46.51 -35.99
N SER A 9 10.61 46.41 -35.84
CA SER A 9 11.44 45.38 -36.50
C SER A 9 11.48 44.01 -35.80
N VAL A 10 11.05 43.90 -34.54
CA VAL A 10 11.18 42.64 -33.76
C VAL A 10 9.94 41.75 -33.89
N VAL A 11 8.76 42.34 -34.16
CA VAL A 11 7.49 41.60 -34.26
C VAL A 11 7.38 40.79 -35.55
N THR A 12 8.00 41.25 -36.64
CA THR A 12 8.00 40.53 -37.93
C THR A 12 8.94 39.32 -37.96
N GLY A 13 9.99 39.29 -37.13
CA GLY A 13 10.90 38.13 -37.04
C GLY A 13 10.29 36.93 -36.32
N ILE A 14 9.43 37.16 -35.32
CA ILE A 14 8.81 36.09 -34.52
C ILE A 14 7.64 35.43 -35.28
N ALA A 15 6.88 36.21 -36.05
CA ALA A 15 5.77 35.68 -36.85
C ALA A 15 6.24 34.71 -37.95
N SER A 16 7.35 35.04 -38.64
CA SER A 16 7.89 34.19 -39.71
C SER A 16 8.50 32.87 -39.20
N ALA A 17 8.97 32.83 -37.95
CA ALA A 17 9.50 31.62 -37.32
C ALA A 17 8.38 30.69 -36.81
N LEU A 18 7.23 31.25 -36.42
CA LEU A 18 6.07 30.48 -36.00
C LEU A 18 5.37 29.81 -37.19
N GLU A 19 5.30 30.50 -38.33
CA GLU A 19 4.65 30.01 -39.55
C GLU A 19 5.45 28.90 -40.26
N ALA A 20 6.80 28.93 -40.15
CA ALA A 20 7.67 27.87 -40.63
C ALA A 20 7.56 26.58 -39.80
N ASN A 21 7.34 26.68 -38.48
CA ASN A 21 7.13 25.53 -37.61
C ASN A 21 5.73 24.90 -37.76
N LEU A 22 4.72 25.70 -38.15
CA LEU A 22 3.37 25.19 -38.39
C LEU A 22 3.22 24.45 -39.73
N LYS A 23 4.06 24.73 -40.73
CA LYS A 23 4.06 24.00 -42.01
C LYS A 23 4.87 22.70 -41.99
N ALA A 24 5.74 22.50 -40.98
CA ALA A 24 6.53 21.28 -40.84
C ALA A 24 5.80 20.16 -40.09
N SER A 25 4.61 20.41 -39.52
CA SER A 25 3.86 19.47 -38.69
C SER A 25 2.67 18.78 -39.40
N GLU A 26 2.40 19.10 -40.66
CA GLU A 26 1.27 18.52 -41.41
C GLU A 26 1.37 17.00 -41.67
N PRO A 27 2.53 16.36 -41.96
CA PRO A 27 2.54 14.91 -42.20
C PRO A 27 2.48 14.06 -40.91
N VAL A 28 2.59 14.68 -39.73
CA VAL A 28 2.58 13.98 -38.42
C VAL A 28 1.16 13.92 -37.82
N MET A 29 0.30 14.88 -38.16
CA MET A 29 -1.10 14.91 -37.70
C MET A 29 -2.00 13.90 -38.42
N GLU A 30 -1.68 13.53 -39.67
CA GLU A 30 -2.46 12.56 -40.44
C GLU A 30 -2.22 11.11 -39.97
N GLN A 31 -0.99 10.79 -39.52
CA GLN A 31 -0.68 9.48 -38.93
C GLN A 31 -1.32 9.27 -37.55
N LEU A 32 -1.48 10.33 -36.75
CA LEU A 32 -2.15 10.30 -35.45
C LEU A 32 -3.68 10.15 -35.57
N TRP A 33 -4.29 10.62 -36.66
CA TRP A 33 -5.73 10.46 -36.91
C TRP A 33 -6.12 9.02 -37.29
N THR A 34 -5.25 8.29 -37.99
CA THR A 34 -5.49 6.88 -38.35
C THR A 34 -5.34 5.89 -37.18
N ALA A 35 -4.66 6.25 -36.10
CA ALA A 35 -4.45 5.38 -34.93
C ALA A 35 -5.58 5.47 -33.87
N ALA A 36 -6.48 6.44 -33.98
CA ALA A 36 -7.53 6.73 -32.99
C ALA A 36 -8.94 6.26 -33.43
N ARG A 37 -9.08 5.00 -33.88
CA ARG A 37 -10.39 4.34 -34.05
C ARG A 37 -10.63 3.27 -32.97
N PRO A 38 -11.49 3.54 -31.97
CA PRO A 38 -12.23 2.51 -31.27
C PRO A 38 -13.52 2.18 -32.04
N ARG A 39 -13.79 0.88 -32.23
CA ARG A 39 -15.06 0.34 -32.74
C ARG A 39 -16.21 0.70 -31.80
N MET A 40 -16.96 1.76 -32.12
CA MET A 40 -18.37 1.88 -31.74
C MET A 40 -19.20 1.01 -32.68
N LEU A 41 -19.82 -0.06 -32.17
CA LEU A 41 -20.97 -0.75 -32.78
C LEU A 41 -21.60 -1.67 -31.73
N SER A 42 -22.68 -1.20 -31.08
CA SER A 42 -23.90 -1.97 -30.75
C SER A 42 -24.75 -1.33 -29.64
N THR A 43 -25.12 -0.07 -29.81
CA THR A 43 -26.34 0.47 -29.20
C THR A 43 -27.10 1.24 -30.28
N LEU A 44 -28.21 0.63 -30.73
CA LEU A 44 -29.38 1.20 -31.45
C LEU A 44 -29.88 0.28 -32.57
N ALA A 45 -30.49 -0.82 -32.16
CA ALA A 45 -31.72 -1.35 -32.72
C ALA A 45 -32.36 -2.09 -31.53
N ARG A 46 -33.53 -1.75 -30.98
CA ARG A 46 -34.79 -1.44 -31.66
C ARG A 46 -35.76 -0.96 -30.57
N ALA A 47 -36.15 0.30 -30.59
CA ALA A 47 -37.33 0.78 -29.89
C ALA A 47 -38.27 1.32 -30.97
N GLU A 48 -39.15 0.45 -31.46
CA GLU A 48 -40.41 0.79 -32.13
C GLU A 48 -41.17 -0.51 -32.45
N GLY A 49 -42.43 -0.60 -32.04
CA GLY A 49 -43.39 -1.58 -32.55
C GLY A 49 -44.11 -2.41 -31.49
N SER A 50 -45.22 -1.89 -30.99
CA SER A 50 -46.28 -2.64 -30.30
C SER A 50 -46.85 -3.77 -31.14
N SER A 51 -47.22 -4.86 -30.44
CA SER A 51 -48.34 -5.78 -30.71
C SER A 51 -48.59 -6.28 -32.15
N VAL A 52 -48.21 -7.54 -32.42
CA VAL A 52 -49.05 -8.47 -33.20
C VAL A 52 -48.79 -9.91 -32.72
N MET A 53 -49.85 -10.56 -32.22
CA MET A 53 -49.91 -12.01 -32.03
C MET A 53 -49.81 -12.76 -33.38
N ARG A 54 -49.03 -13.84 -33.46
CA ARG A 54 -49.51 -15.12 -34.01
C ARG A 54 -48.58 -16.30 -33.73
N ASN A 55 -49.23 -17.38 -33.32
CA ASN A 55 -48.74 -18.73 -32.99
C ASN A 55 -48.21 -19.52 -34.21
N VAL A 56 -47.68 -20.72 -33.88
CA VAL A 56 -47.46 -21.96 -34.68
C VAL A 56 -46.00 -22.12 -35.14
N ALA A 57 -45.22 -23.20 -34.91
CA ALA A 57 -45.30 -24.53 -34.30
C ALA A 57 -43.82 -25.03 -34.16
N ARG A 58 -43.37 -25.56 -33.01
CA ARG A 58 -43.26 -26.99 -32.62
C ARG A 58 -42.08 -27.79 -33.25
N GLY A 59 -41.19 -28.26 -32.36
CA GLY A 59 -40.24 -29.40 -32.53
C GLY A 59 -38.86 -29.07 -31.94
N SER A 60 -38.24 -29.78 -31.00
CA SER A 60 -38.56 -30.98 -30.22
C SER A 60 -37.45 -31.14 -29.16
N GLY A 61 -37.81 -31.31 -27.88
CA GLY A 61 -36.83 -31.54 -26.81
C GLY A 61 -37.41 -31.34 -25.40
N SER A 62 -38.58 -31.91 -25.11
CA SER A 62 -39.17 -31.86 -23.76
C SER A 62 -38.81 -33.14 -23.01
N SER A 63 -38.08 -33.02 -21.90
CA SER A 63 -38.04 -34.06 -20.88
C SER A 63 -39.43 -34.16 -20.25
N VAL A 64 -40.11 -35.27 -20.50
CA VAL A 64 -41.41 -35.57 -19.88
C VAL A 64 -41.12 -36.02 -18.45
N LEU A 65 -41.35 -35.14 -17.47
CA LEU A 65 -41.47 -35.56 -16.08
C LEU A 65 -42.77 -36.35 -15.93
N GLN A 66 -42.68 -37.64 -15.63
CA GLN A 66 -43.87 -38.45 -15.33
C GLN A 66 -44.46 -38.06 -13.96
N PRO A 67 -45.78 -37.80 -13.86
CA PRO A 67 -46.44 -37.50 -12.58
C PRO A 67 -46.57 -38.72 -11.69
N CYS A 68 -46.35 -38.55 -10.38
CA CYS A 68 -46.65 -39.55 -9.34
C CYS A 68 -48.16 -39.88 -9.33
N THR A 69 -48.53 -41.15 -9.24
CA THR A 69 -49.92 -41.61 -9.09
C THR A 69 -50.52 -41.31 -7.71
N CYS A 70 -49.75 -40.72 -6.80
CA CYS A 70 -50.12 -40.45 -5.42
C CYS A 70 -50.94 -39.17 -5.19
N GLY A 71 -51.21 -38.37 -6.25
CA GLY A 71 -52.13 -37.23 -6.20
C GLY A 71 -51.71 -36.04 -5.30
N LYS A 72 -50.47 -36.02 -4.79
CA LYS A 72 -49.92 -34.93 -3.97
C LYS A 72 -48.86 -34.14 -4.73
N ILE A 73 -48.87 -32.82 -4.57
CA ILE A 73 -48.00 -31.88 -5.31
C ILE A 73 -46.51 -31.98 -4.86
N LEU A 74 -46.22 -32.47 -3.65
CA LEU A 74 -44.87 -32.73 -3.15
C LEU A 74 -44.83 -34.11 -2.46
N CYS A 75 -44.11 -35.07 -3.04
CA CYS A 75 -43.95 -36.43 -2.52
C CYS A 75 -42.51 -36.64 -2.01
N PRO A 76 -42.29 -37.00 -0.72
CA PRO A 76 -40.95 -37.20 -0.15
C PRO A 76 -40.17 -38.37 -0.77
N GLY A 77 -40.84 -39.27 -1.49
CA GLY A 77 -40.23 -40.44 -2.14
C GLY A 77 -39.33 -40.14 -3.35
N HIS A 78 -39.29 -38.88 -3.82
CA HIS A 78 -38.43 -38.42 -4.92
C HIS A 78 -37.44 -37.33 -4.50
N ALA A 79 -37.03 -37.27 -3.23
CA ALA A 79 -35.75 -36.65 -2.90
C ALA A 79 -34.61 -37.58 -3.40
N ARG A 80 -34.46 -37.69 -4.73
CA ARG A 80 -33.20 -38.17 -5.28
C ARG A 80 -32.16 -37.14 -4.88
N SER A 81 -31.31 -37.52 -3.93
CA SER A 81 -30.03 -36.87 -3.68
C SER A 81 -29.44 -36.47 -5.02
N MET A 82 -29.20 -35.17 -5.24
CA MET A 82 -28.43 -34.69 -6.39
C MET A 82 -26.94 -35.04 -6.21
N ALA A 83 -26.66 -36.28 -5.83
CA ALA A 83 -25.34 -36.89 -5.84
C ALA A 83 -25.32 -37.83 -7.04
N THR A 84 -25.11 -37.24 -8.22
CA THR A 84 -24.47 -37.81 -9.43
C THR A 84 -24.67 -36.80 -10.56
N ALA A 85 -24.24 -35.55 -10.34
CA ALA A 85 -23.58 -34.90 -11.46
C ALA A 85 -22.35 -35.76 -11.74
N SER A 86 -22.29 -36.37 -12.92
CA SER A 86 -21.04 -36.89 -13.45
C SER A 86 -19.92 -35.90 -13.10
N GLN A 87 -18.78 -36.39 -12.62
CA GLN A 87 -17.53 -35.63 -12.66
C GLN A 87 -17.21 -35.34 -14.13
N ALA A 88 -17.95 -34.41 -14.73
CA ALA A 88 -17.44 -33.63 -15.82
C ALA A 88 -16.33 -32.82 -15.14
N ASN A 89 -15.08 -33.22 -15.39
CA ASN A 89 -13.95 -32.35 -15.13
C ASN A 89 -14.38 -30.98 -15.61
N ALA A 90 -14.52 -30.02 -14.69
CA ALA A 90 -14.84 -28.65 -15.06
C ALA A 90 -13.79 -28.27 -16.09
N VAL A 91 -14.20 -28.11 -17.35
CA VAL A 91 -13.31 -27.75 -18.44
C VAL A 91 -12.78 -26.39 -18.05
N GLN A 92 -11.54 -26.37 -17.54
CA GLN A 92 -10.86 -25.14 -17.21
C GLN A 92 -10.88 -24.28 -18.48
N PRO A 93 -11.30 -23.02 -18.41
CA PRO A 93 -11.37 -22.18 -19.60
C PRO A 93 -9.97 -22.11 -20.22
N ALA A 94 -9.87 -22.01 -21.55
CA ALA A 94 -8.59 -22.13 -22.27
C ALA A 94 -7.51 -21.10 -21.83
N TRP A 95 -7.87 -20.05 -21.10
CA TRP A 95 -6.93 -19.08 -20.50
C TRP A 95 -6.35 -19.55 -19.15
N ALA A 96 -6.95 -20.55 -18.49
CA ALA A 96 -6.45 -21.11 -17.24
C ALA A 96 -5.21 -22.03 -17.44
N THR A 97 -4.91 -22.41 -18.69
CA THR A 97 -3.71 -23.16 -19.08
C THR A 97 -2.61 -22.25 -19.63
N ASP A 98 -2.76 -20.93 -19.50
CA ASP A 98 -1.81 -20.00 -20.11
C ASP A 98 -0.56 -19.84 -19.25
N GLU A 99 0.55 -20.45 -19.67
CA GLU A 99 1.87 -20.42 -19.00
C GLU A 99 2.55 -19.03 -19.01
N ARG A 100 1.86 -17.97 -19.44
CA ARG A 100 2.46 -16.70 -19.88
C ARG A 100 2.77 -15.66 -18.80
N ALA A 101 2.44 -15.91 -17.54
CA ALA A 101 2.96 -15.14 -16.42
C ALA A 101 2.98 -16.05 -15.18
N PRO A 102 4.02 -16.02 -14.33
CA PRO A 102 3.88 -16.64 -13.02
C PRO A 102 2.61 -16.06 -12.40
N GLY A 103 1.66 -16.93 -12.08
CA GLY A 103 0.34 -16.51 -11.65
C GLY A 103 0.48 -15.54 -10.48
N LEU A 104 -0.44 -14.57 -10.33
CA LEU A 104 -0.40 -13.63 -9.19
C LEU A 104 -0.22 -14.37 -7.84
N ALA A 105 -0.72 -15.61 -7.74
CA ALA A 105 -0.52 -16.52 -6.62
C ALA A 105 0.94 -16.96 -6.41
N GLU A 106 1.68 -17.28 -7.48
CA GLU A 106 3.10 -17.66 -7.41
C GLU A 106 3.97 -16.48 -7.01
N ARG A 107 3.65 -15.29 -7.53
CA ARG A 107 4.33 -14.05 -7.13
C ARG A 107 4.10 -13.72 -5.67
N LEU A 108 2.86 -13.85 -5.20
CA LEU A 108 2.54 -13.75 -3.77
C LEU A 108 3.28 -14.83 -2.96
N ALA A 109 3.37 -16.06 -3.45
CA ALA A 109 4.10 -17.15 -2.78
C ALA A 109 5.60 -16.83 -2.64
N GLU A 110 6.24 -16.30 -3.69
CA GLU A 110 7.65 -15.92 -3.63
C GLU A 110 7.89 -14.74 -2.67
N VAL A 111 7.00 -13.75 -2.65
CA VAL A 111 7.07 -12.65 -1.67
C VAL A 111 6.88 -13.18 -0.25
N THR A 112 5.88 -14.04 -0.01
CA THR A 112 5.53 -14.55 1.33
C THR A 112 6.53 -15.57 1.87
N LYS A 113 7.28 -16.26 1.01
CA LYS A 113 8.46 -17.05 1.39
C LYS A 113 9.49 -16.21 2.16
N HIS A 114 9.68 -14.96 1.77
CA HIS A 114 10.58 -14.03 2.45
C HIS A 114 9.88 -13.23 3.56
N PHE A 115 8.63 -12.84 3.33
CA PHE A 115 7.83 -11.99 4.21
C PHE A 115 6.44 -12.61 4.44
N PRO A 116 6.30 -13.55 5.40
CA PRO A 116 5.05 -14.31 5.57
C PRO A 116 3.81 -13.47 5.89
N THR A 117 4.00 -12.24 6.37
CA THR A 117 2.95 -11.27 6.70
C THR A 117 2.65 -10.30 5.55
N ALA A 118 3.14 -10.58 4.35
CA ALA A 118 2.96 -9.70 3.19
C ALA A 118 1.50 -9.63 2.75
N LEU A 119 1.01 -8.41 2.62
CA LEU A 119 -0.27 -8.05 2.01
C LEU A 119 -0.01 -7.21 0.76
N SER A 120 -0.85 -7.30 -0.26
CA SER A 120 -0.80 -6.30 -1.34
C SER A 120 -1.05 -4.91 -0.76
N VAL A 121 -0.45 -3.86 -1.32
CA VAL A 121 -0.49 -2.51 -0.75
C VAL A 121 -1.92 -1.99 -0.50
N ASP A 122 -2.85 -2.24 -1.43
CA ASP A 122 -4.25 -1.83 -1.27
C ASP A 122 -4.96 -2.62 -0.17
N ASP A 123 -4.69 -3.92 -0.06
CA ASP A 123 -5.21 -4.75 1.05
C ASP A 123 -4.67 -4.25 2.39
N PHE A 124 -3.36 -3.97 2.48
CA PHE A 124 -2.74 -3.38 3.67
C PHE A 124 -3.45 -2.08 4.10
N ILE A 125 -3.60 -1.10 3.19
CA ILE A 125 -4.23 0.19 3.52
C ILE A 125 -5.70 0.01 3.91
N SER A 126 -6.45 -0.83 3.19
CA SER A 126 -7.86 -1.09 3.54
C SER A 126 -8.01 -1.70 4.94
N ARG A 127 -7.11 -2.60 5.34
CA ARG A 127 -7.12 -3.20 6.67
C ARG A 127 -6.69 -2.22 7.76
N VAL A 128 -5.77 -1.30 7.44
CA VAL A 128 -5.40 -0.18 8.32
C VAL A 128 -6.62 0.71 8.57
N GLU A 129 -7.30 1.18 7.53
CA GLU A 129 -8.50 2.01 7.65
C GLU A 129 -9.60 1.33 8.47
N VAL A 130 -9.87 0.05 8.18
CA VAL A 130 -10.85 -0.77 8.91
C VAL A 130 -10.48 -0.88 10.40
N ALA A 131 -9.22 -1.21 10.71
CA ALA A 131 -8.79 -1.37 12.09
C ALA A 131 -8.86 -0.04 12.85
N LEU A 132 -8.40 1.05 12.23
CA LEU A 132 -8.35 2.38 12.80
C LEU A 132 -9.74 3.00 13.02
N ALA A 133 -10.69 2.75 12.13
CA ALA A 133 -12.07 3.18 12.30
C ALA A 133 -12.68 2.63 13.60
N GLY A 134 -12.34 1.39 13.97
CA GLY A 134 -12.74 0.78 15.25
C GLY A 134 -12.24 1.52 16.50
N TYR A 135 -11.17 2.32 16.36
CA TYR A 135 -10.58 3.15 17.42
C TYR A 135 -10.85 4.65 17.24
N GLY A 136 -11.77 5.01 16.34
CA GLY A 136 -12.21 6.40 16.14
C GLY A 136 -11.26 7.26 15.32
N PHE A 137 -10.32 6.67 14.59
CA PHE A 137 -9.48 7.36 13.61
C PHE A 137 -10.17 7.36 12.24
N THR A 138 -10.07 8.48 11.52
CA THR A 138 -10.53 8.66 10.13
C THR A 138 -9.54 9.56 9.39
N GLY A 139 -9.63 9.63 8.07
CA GLY A 139 -8.79 10.53 7.29
C GLY A 139 -8.96 11.99 7.69
N ASP A 140 -10.19 12.40 7.99
CA ASP A 140 -10.49 13.79 8.39
C ASP A 140 -10.03 14.20 9.79
N ASN A 141 -9.74 13.24 10.69
CA ASN A 141 -9.52 13.54 12.10
C ASN A 141 -8.13 13.17 12.62
N ALA A 142 -7.28 12.62 11.75
CA ALA A 142 -5.94 12.20 12.07
C ALA A 142 -4.97 12.68 11.00
N ILE A 143 -3.76 13.05 11.40
CA ILE A 143 -2.67 13.32 10.46
C ILE A 143 -1.77 12.09 10.34
N ALA A 144 -1.42 11.73 9.11
CA ALA A 144 -0.43 10.69 8.86
C ALA A 144 0.99 11.28 8.84
N MET A 145 1.96 10.53 9.35
CA MET A 145 3.39 10.78 9.17
C MET A 145 4.03 9.57 8.50
N SER A 146 4.66 9.76 7.34
CA SER A 146 5.33 8.70 6.57
C SER A 146 6.85 8.78 6.73
N ASN A 147 7.48 7.65 7.00
CA ASN A 147 8.93 7.48 6.99
C ASN A 147 9.31 6.32 6.07
N LEU A 148 9.76 6.65 4.86
CA LEU A 148 10.17 5.70 3.83
C LEU A 148 11.64 5.94 3.41
N CYS A 149 12.15 5.07 2.56
CA CYS A 149 13.39 5.37 1.84
C CYS A 149 13.17 6.54 0.86
N ARG A 150 14.19 7.36 0.63
CA ARG A 150 14.15 8.44 -0.38
C ARG A 150 14.11 7.95 -1.85
N ASP A 151 14.20 6.64 -2.07
CA ASP A 151 14.07 6.04 -3.40
C ASP A 151 12.68 6.32 -3.98
N GLU A 152 12.60 6.71 -5.25
CA GLU A 152 11.35 7.09 -5.90
C GLU A 152 10.33 5.94 -5.98
N SER A 153 10.79 4.68 -5.90
CA SER A 153 9.89 3.52 -5.89
C SER A 153 9.01 3.48 -4.65
N CYS A 154 9.41 4.14 -3.55
CA CYS A 154 8.64 4.16 -2.31
C CYS A 154 7.38 5.03 -2.38
N LEU A 155 7.32 5.94 -3.36
CA LEU A 155 6.21 6.91 -3.50
C LEU A 155 4.84 6.22 -3.69
N ILE A 156 4.80 5.00 -4.21
CA ILE A 156 3.53 4.27 -4.37
C ILE A 156 2.84 4.02 -3.02
N LEU A 157 3.60 3.67 -1.98
CA LEU A 157 3.03 3.47 -0.63
C LEU A 157 2.65 4.81 0.00
N GLU A 158 3.46 5.85 -0.20
CA GLU A 158 3.16 7.20 0.28
C GLU A 158 1.86 7.74 -0.32
N ASP A 159 1.68 7.62 -1.64
CA ASP A 159 0.48 8.06 -2.35
C ASP A 159 -0.79 7.41 -1.79
N LYS A 160 -0.69 6.15 -1.36
CA LYS A 160 -1.81 5.39 -0.77
C LYS A 160 -2.08 5.82 0.66
N ILE A 161 -1.05 6.09 1.46
CA ILE A 161 -1.19 6.66 2.80
C ILE A 161 -1.83 8.04 2.71
N GLU A 162 -1.32 8.92 1.85
CA GLU A 162 -1.87 10.26 1.67
C GLU A 162 -3.32 10.21 1.18
N ALA A 163 -3.65 9.30 0.26
CA ALA A 163 -5.04 9.11 -0.19
C ALA A 163 -6.00 8.71 0.94
N ALA A 164 -5.54 7.92 1.91
CA ALA A 164 -6.36 7.47 3.04
C ALA A 164 -6.50 8.51 4.17
N PHE A 165 -5.50 9.39 4.35
CA PHE A 165 -5.47 10.35 5.46
C PHE A 165 -5.54 11.82 5.06
N GLY A 166 -5.71 12.11 3.76
CA GLY A 166 -5.82 13.45 3.20
C GLY A 166 -4.50 14.23 3.18
N SER A 167 -3.83 14.36 4.33
CA SER A 167 -2.52 15.01 4.47
C SER A 167 -1.52 14.07 5.15
N CYS A 168 -0.33 13.97 4.56
CA CYS A 168 0.77 13.18 5.07
C CYS A 168 2.02 14.06 5.26
N PHE A 169 2.67 13.95 6.41
CA PHE A 169 3.95 14.61 6.67
C PHE A 169 5.10 13.61 6.52
N SER A 170 5.94 13.82 5.50
CA SER A 170 7.01 12.89 5.14
C SER A 170 8.33 13.20 5.84
N THR A 171 8.98 12.19 6.40
CA THR A 171 10.30 12.30 7.06
C THR A 171 11.34 11.35 6.49
N HIS A 172 11.26 11.10 5.19
CA HIS A 172 12.06 10.10 4.49
C HIS A 172 13.57 10.29 4.70
N GLY A 173 14.31 9.19 4.67
CA GLY A 173 15.78 9.15 4.75
C GLY A 173 16.35 7.96 3.98
N LEU A 174 17.66 7.94 3.70
CA LEU A 174 18.29 6.78 3.04
C LEU A 174 18.00 5.47 3.79
N GLY A 175 17.49 4.46 3.08
CA GLY A 175 17.10 3.17 3.68
C GLY A 175 15.98 3.26 4.73
N GLY A 176 15.27 4.40 4.81
CA GLY A 176 14.25 4.66 5.82
C GLY A 176 14.79 5.18 7.16
N VAL A 177 16.06 5.60 7.23
CA VAL A 177 16.65 6.09 8.48
C VAL A 177 15.95 7.35 9.01
N LEU A 178 15.60 7.36 10.30
CA LEU A 178 14.98 8.50 10.96
C LEU A 178 16.03 9.52 11.44
N THR A 179 16.18 10.61 10.68
CA THR A 179 17.06 11.76 10.98
C THR A 179 16.30 13.05 11.30
N CYS A 180 14.98 13.09 11.13
CA CYS A 180 14.14 14.26 11.43
C CYS A 180 14.16 14.66 12.92
N GLY A 181 14.46 13.70 13.80
CA GLY A 181 14.48 13.89 15.24
C GLY A 181 13.13 14.31 15.83
N VAL A 182 13.16 14.68 17.11
CA VAL A 182 11.95 15.09 17.85
C VAL A 182 11.38 16.40 17.31
N ILE A 183 12.24 17.32 16.85
CA ILE A 183 11.81 18.60 16.30
C ILE A 183 11.06 18.41 14.98
N GLY A 184 11.62 17.62 14.04
CA GLY A 184 10.95 17.31 12.78
C GLY A 184 9.63 16.57 13.00
N MET A 185 9.58 15.63 13.94
CA MET A 185 8.33 14.96 14.31
C MET A 185 7.30 15.96 14.85
N LYS A 186 7.65 16.78 15.86
CA LYS A 186 6.73 17.78 16.43
C LYS A 186 6.25 18.81 15.42
N ALA A 187 7.09 19.18 14.43
CA ALA A 187 6.68 20.04 13.33
C ALA A 187 5.53 19.42 12.54
N GLY A 188 5.64 18.15 12.14
CA GLY A 188 4.54 17.44 11.47
C GLY A 188 3.29 17.31 12.34
N LEU A 189 3.44 16.94 13.61
CA LEU A 189 2.30 16.73 14.52
C LEU A 189 1.51 18.02 14.80
N SER A 190 2.15 19.19 14.70
CA SER A 190 1.48 20.48 14.90
C SER A 190 0.40 20.80 13.85
N HIS A 191 0.32 20.02 12.78
CA HIS A 191 -0.69 20.14 11.74
C HIS A 191 -1.89 19.19 11.96
N SER A 192 -1.91 18.43 13.05
CA SER A 192 -3.00 17.49 13.33
C SER A 192 -4.33 18.21 13.52
N PRO A 193 -5.43 17.71 12.91
CA PRO A 193 -6.77 18.18 13.22
C PRO A 193 -7.10 17.98 14.70
N VAL A 194 -7.69 19.01 15.32
CA VAL A 194 -8.23 18.90 16.69
C VAL A 194 -9.73 18.66 16.60
N VAL A 195 -10.15 17.39 16.63
CA VAL A 195 -11.57 16.99 16.54
C VAL A 195 -12.02 16.42 17.87
N GLY A 196 -13.02 17.06 18.49
CA GLY A 196 -13.51 16.68 19.82
C GLY A 196 -12.51 16.99 20.94
N GLY A 197 -11.67 18.03 20.76
CA GLY A 197 -10.67 18.44 21.75
C GLY A 197 -9.45 17.50 21.83
N LYS A 198 -9.27 16.61 20.86
CA LYS A 198 -8.21 15.60 20.85
C LYS A 198 -7.52 15.53 19.50
N GLU A 199 -6.20 15.46 19.52
CA GLU A 199 -5.37 15.23 18.35
C GLU A 199 -5.23 13.73 18.08
N ARG A 200 -5.08 13.36 16.81
CA ARG A 200 -4.81 11.99 16.40
C ARG A 200 -3.69 11.93 15.38
N TYR A 201 -2.79 10.96 15.56
CA TYR A 201 -1.64 10.77 14.69
C TYR A 201 -1.56 9.32 14.21
N VAL A 202 -1.15 9.12 12.95
CA VAL A 202 -0.88 7.78 12.42
C VAL A 202 0.53 7.74 11.85
N PHE A 203 1.40 6.93 12.43
CA PHE A 203 2.80 6.83 12.03
C PHE A 203 3.04 5.60 11.16
N PHE A 204 3.65 5.82 10.01
CA PHE A 204 4.04 4.81 9.04
C PHE A 204 5.56 4.79 8.90
N SER A 205 6.21 3.63 9.00
CA SER A 205 7.67 3.54 8.84
C SER A 205 8.11 2.22 8.20
N PHE A 206 8.70 2.32 7.00
CA PHE A 206 9.04 1.15 6.18
C PHE A 206 10.41 1.35 5.52
N PRO A 207 11.39 0.45 5.72
CA PRO A 207 12.42 0.27 4.71
C PRO A 207 11.79 -0.45 3.51
N HIS A 208 12.56 -0.58 2.44
CA HIS A 208 12.06 -1.22 1.23
C HIS A 208 13.05 -2.22 0.66
N ILE A 209 12.53 -3.16 -0.13
CA ILE A 209 13.29 -4.14 -0.90
C ILE A 209 12.55 -4.41 -2.21
N ALA A 210 13.27 -4.80 -3.25
CA ALA A 210 12.64 -5.37 -4.43
C ALA A 210 12.80 -6.89 -4.48
N ILE A 211 11.79 -7.56 -5.00
CA ILE A 211 11.82 -8.96 -5.44
C ILE A 211 11.10 -8.91 -6.78
N ASP A 212 11.78 -8.91 -7.92
CA ASP A 212 11.10 -8.72 -9.22
C ASP A 212 10.14 -9.88 -9.57
N SER A 213 9.46 -9.77 -10.71
CA SER A 213 8.52 -10.78 -11.20
C SER A 213 9.14 -12.17 -11.39
N ASP A 214 10.46 -12.25 -11.52
CA ASP A 214 11.20 -13.50 -11.71
C ASP A 214 11.70 -14.06 -10.37
N GLY A 215 11.38 -13.40 -9.26
CA GLY A 215 11.77 -13.80 -7.90
C GLY A 215 13.17 -13.33 -7.51
N LYS A 216 13.82 -12.46 -8.29
CA LYS A 216 15.17 -12.00 -7.99
C LYS A 216 15.16 -10.93 -6.92
N VAL A 217 15.66 -11.30 -5.74
CA VAL A 217 15.80 -10.41 -4.59
C VAL A 217 16.82 -9.29 -4.89
N GLY A 218 16.42 -8.06 -4.58
CA GLY A 218 17.20 -6.83 -4.74
C GLY A 218 17.12 -6.20 -6.13
N ALA A 219 16.54 -6.88 -7.12
CA ALA A 219 16.45 -6.38 -8.49
C ALA A 219 15.16 -5.59 -8.72
N VAL A 220 15.28 -4.43 -9.37
CA VAL A 220 14.14 -3.62 -9.81
C VAL A 220 14.43 -3.00 -11.17
N SER A 221 13.51 -3.15 -12.11
CA SER A 221 13.61 -2.49 -13.41
C SER A 221 13.04 -1.08 -13.32
N ARG A 222 13.74 -0.09 -13.89
CA ARG A 222 13.35 1.32 -13.83
C ARG A 222 13.09 1.87 -15.24
N PRO A 223 12.10 2.76 -15.42
CA PRO A 223 11.80 3.32 -16.73
C PRO A 223 13.03 3.92 -17.40
N ASN A 224 13.22 3.60 -18.68
CA ASN A 224 14.32 4.10 -19.51
C ASN A 224 15.74 3.86 -18.95
N ARG A 225 15.91 2.85 -18.07
CA ARG A 225 17.21 2.43 -17.56
C ARG A 225 17.57 1.05 -18.10
N PRO A 226 18.67 0.89 -18.84
CA PRO A 226 19.11 -0.42 -19.31
C PRO A 226 19.42 -1.36 -18.13
N GLY A 227 18.82 -2.54 -18.16
CA GLY A 227 19.03 -3.60 -17.16
C GLY A 227 18.39 -3.35 -15.80
N ALA A 228 18.48 -4.36 -14.93
CA ALA A 228 17.97 -4.27 -13.57
C ALA A 228 18.83 -3.33 -12.71
N SER A 229 18.16 -2.42 -12.00
CA SER A 229 18.73 -1.63 -10.90
C SER A 229 18.56 -2.36 -9.57
N ALA A 230 18.89 -1.67 -8.48
CA ALA A 230 18.91 -2.22 -7.13
C ALA A 230 17.89 -1.51 -6.20
N ALA A 231 17.29 -2.26 -5.27
CA ALA A 231 16.47 -1.71 -4.19
C ALA A 231 16.49 -2.62 -2.94
N CYS A 232 16.80 -2.11 -1.75
CA CYS A 232 17.26 -0.75 -1.43
C CYS A 232 18.77 -0.58 -1.69
N GLY A 233 19.18 0.44 -2.46
CA GLY A 233 20.60 0.70 -2.73
C GLY A 233 21.43 0.93 -1.47
N ALA A 234 20.91 1.69 -0.50
CA ALA A 234 21.59 1.96 0.77
C ALA A 234 21.75 0.68 1.63
N LEU A 235 20.74 -0.19 1.66
CA LEU A 235 20.84 -1.44 2.42
C LEU A 235 21.75 -2.47 1.74
N ILE A 236 21.83 -2.48 0.41
CA ILE A 236 22.79 -3.30 -0.33
C ILE A 236 24.22 -2.85 -0.04
N ALA A 237 24.48 -1.54 -0.07
CA ALA A 237 25.79 -0.98 0.30
C ALA A 237 26.15 -1.30 1.76
N ALA A 238 25.20 -1.09 2.69
CA ALA A 238 25.41 -1.39 4.10
C ALA A 238 25.70 -2.89 4.33
N LEU A 239 25.00 -3.79 3.63
CA LEU A 239 25.28 -5.22 3.68
C LEU A 239 26.70 -5.55 3.24
N GLY A 240 27.15 -4.94 2.13
CA GLY A 240 28.52 -5.09 1.64
C GLY A 240 29.56 -4.64 2.65
N ASP A 241 29.38 -3.43 3.22
CA ASP A 241 30.29 -2.86 4.22
C ASP A 241 30.35 -3.72 5.49
N LEU A 242 29.19 -4.18 6.00
CA LEU A 242 29.13 -4.99 7.21
C LEU A 242 29.74 -6.38 7.01
N LYS A 243 29.59 -6.98 5.82
CA LYS A 243 30.25 -8.25 5.47
C LYS A 243 31.76 -8.10 5.34
N LYS A 244 32.21 -6.98 4.77
CA LYS A 244 33.62 -6.72 4.49
C LYS A 244 34.41 -6.34 5.75
N ASP A 245 33.88 -5.40 6.53
CA ASP A 245 34.60 -4.77 7.63
C ASP A 245 34.18 -5.31 9.01
N GLY A 246 33.12 -6.12 9.07
CA GLY A 246 32.52 -6.63 10.31
C GLY A 246 31.63 -5.60 11.03
N LEU A 247 30.84 -6.07 12.01
CA LEU A 247 29.92 -5.21 12.76
C LEU A 247 30.67 -4.20 13.66
N GLU A 248 31.77 -4.62 14.29
CA GLU A 248 32.53 -3.81 15.25
C GLU A 248 33.00 -2.49 14.64
N SER A 249 33.52 -2.53 13.41
CA SER A 249 34.00 -1.36 12.66
C SER A 249 32.94 -0.27 12.53
N HIS A 250 31.67 -0.66 12.47
CA HIS A 250 30.52 0.22 12.24
C HIS A 250 29.68 0.46 13.51
N CYS A 251 29.97 -0.21 14.64
CA CYS A 251 29.31 0.03 15.93
C CYS A 251 29.83 1.29 16.63
N LYS A 252 29.65 2.47 16.01
CA LYS A 252 30.03 3.75 16.61
C LYS A 252 29.03 4.21 17.67
N ALA A 253 29.49 5.03 18.61
CA ALA A 253 28.64 5.66 19.61
C ALA A 253 27.60 6.57 18.93
N PRO A 254 26.35 6.63 19.43
CA PRO A 254 25.34 7.54 18.91
C PRO A 254 25.81 9.00 18.84
N GLY A 255 25.37 9.72 17.80
CA GLY A 255 25.75 11.11 17.54
C GLY A 255 26.94 11.28 16.59
N GLN A 256 27.75 10.23 16.39
CA GLN A 256 28.81 10.25 15.37
C GLN A 256 28.22 9.97 13.98
N HIS A 257 28.71 10.69 12.98
CA HIS A 257 28.37 10.45 11.58
C HIS A 257 29.49 10.96 10.68
N ASP A 258 29.57 10.41 9.47
CA ASP A 258 30.41 10.96 8.42
C ASP A 258 29.75 12.25 7.87
N PRO A 259 30.44 13.41 7.87
CA PRO A 259 29.89 14.65 7.33
C PRO A 259 29.52 14.58 5.84
N LEU A 260 30.18 13.73 5.05
CA LEU A 260 29.89 13.55 3.62
C LEU A 260 28.78 12.52 3.38
N GLU A 261 28.53 11.65 4.36
CA GLU A 261 27.54 10.58 4.27
C GLU A 261 26.67 10.50 5.54
N PRO A 262 25.99 11.58 5.96
CA PRO A 262 25.34 11.63 7.27
C PRO A 262 24.22 10.58 7.40
N GLU A 263 23.29 10.51 6.45
CA GLU A 263 22.18 9.55 6.52
C GLU A 263 22.67 8.10 6.41
N TYR A 264 23.59 7.83 5.49
CA TYR A 264 24.12 6.48 5.27
C TYR A 264 24.95 5.98 6.46
N SER A 265 25.86 6.80 6.98
CA SER A 265 26.66 6.43 8.14
C SER A 265 25.80 6.22 9.39
N ILE A 266 24.79 7.05 9.63
CA ILE A 266 23.83 6.86 10.73
C ILE A 266 23.04 5.55 10.55
N LEU A 267 22.50 5.30 9.34
CA LEU A 267 21.77 4.07 9.00
C LEU A 267 22.63 2.84 9.31
N LYS A 268 23.84 2.80 8.73
CA LYS A 268 24.78 1.67 8.86
C LYS A 268 25.18 1.43 10.31
N GLN A 269 25.48 2.49 11.07
CA GLN A 269 25.85 2.36 12.48
C GLN A 269 24.70 1.84 13.34
N ARG A 270 23.47 2.30 13.11
CA ARG A 270 22.29 1.81 13.84
C ARG A 270 22.01 0.34 13.55
N ILE A 271 22.08 -0.06 12.28
CA ILE A 271 21.96 -1.47 11.89
C ILE A 271 23.09 -2.30 12.52
N ALA A 272 24.33 -1.84 12.49
CA ALA A 272 25.46 -2.54 13.10
C ALA A 272 25.25 -2.79 14.60
N ARG A 273 24.86 -1.75 15.36
CA ARG A 273 24.54 -1.89 16.80
C ARG A 273 23.41 -2.86 17.04
N ARG A 274 22.38 -2.83 16.20
CA ARG A 274 21.24 -3.75 16.31
C ARG A 274 21.65 -5.21 16.09
N LEU A 275 22.40 -5.47 15.03
CA LEU A 275 22.88 -6.81 14.70
C LEU A 275 23.86 -7.35 15.73
N ALA A 276 24.71 -6.48 16.29
CA ALA A 276 25.62 -6.82 17.38
C ALA A 276 24.85 -7.25 18.64
N TYR A 277 23.81 -6.49 19.01
CA TYR A 277 22.91 -6.86 20.11
C TYR A 277 22.20 -8.20 19.86
N GLU A 278 21.76 -8.44 18.63
CA GLU A 278 21.12 -9.70 18.22
C GLU A 278 22.11 -10.86 18.00
N LYS A 279 23.41 -10.61 18.16
CA LYS A 279 24.51 -11.59 17.96
C LYS A 279 24.48 -12.22 16.56
N VAL A 280 24.14 -11.43 15.55
CA VAL A 280 24.08 -11.88 14.16
C VAL A 280 25.48 -11.83 13.55
N ASN A 281 25.85 -12.89 12.81
CA ASN A 281 27.07 -12.89 12.01
C ASN A 281 26.80 -12.23 10.63
N PRO A 282 27.47 -11.11 10.28
CA PRO A 282 27.18 -10.40 9.04
C PRO A 282 27.47 -11.21 7.78
N THR A 283 28.42 -12.17 7.81
CA THR A 283 28.78 -12.96 6.62
C THR A 283 27.61 -13.80 6.10
N ASP A 284 26.76 -14.26 7.01
CA ASP A 284 25.66 -15.19 6.76
C ASP A 284 24.38 -14.47 6.34
N MET A 285 24.36 -13.14 6.46
CA MET A 285 23.17 -12.33 6.16
C MET A 285 22.89 -12.20 4.67
N THR A 286 21.62 -12.22 4.32
CA THR A 286 21.10 -11.87 3.00
C THR A 286 20.57 -10.43 2.97
N LEU A 287 20.19 -9.95 1.78
CA LEU A 287 19.51 -8.66 1.64
C LEU A 287 18.16 -8.64 2.39
N VAL A 288 17.47 -9.79 2.46
CA VAL A 288 16.23 -9.93 3.22
C VAL A 288 16.50 -9.72 4.71
N ASP A 289 17.60 -10.28 5.22
CA ASP A 289 17.94 -10.20 6.66
C ASP A 289 18.29 -8.78 7.08
N ILE A 290 19.12 -8.07 6.32
CA ILE A 290 19.44 -6.67 6.62
C ILE A 290 18.22 -5.76 6.47
N THR A 291 17.31 -6.03 5.53
CA THR A 291 16.06 -5.26 5.38
C THR A 291 15.14 -5.47 6.58
N LYS A 292 15.01 -6.71 7.07
CA LYS A 292 14.28 -6.99 8.32
C LYS A 292 14.95 -6.34 9.53
N ALA A 293 16.29 -6.32 9.59
CA ALA A 293 17.01 -5.62 10.64
C ALA A 293 16.77 -4.10 10.59
N ALA A 294 16.76 -3.52 9.39
CA ALA A 294 16.42 -2.11 9.20
C ALA A 294 14.99 -1.81 9.66
N GLU A 295 14.01 -2.67 9.37
CA GLU A 295 12.63 -2.49 9.84
C GLU A 295 12.56 -2.43 11.37
N ARG A 296 13.29 -3.33 12.04
CA ARG A 296 13.35 -3.34 13.51
C ARG A 296 14.04 -2.10 14.07
N VAL A 297 15.12 -1.63 13.43
CA VAL A 297 15.83 -0.40 13.81
C VAL A 297 14.90 0.81 13.69
N ILE A 298 14.30 1.03 12.53
CA ILE A 298 13.47 2.22 12.31
C ILE A 298 12.20 2.19 13.16
N SER A 299 11.68 1.01 13.49
CA SER A 299 10.57 0.85 14.42
C SER A 299 10.95 1.29 15.84
N THR A 300 12.11 0.84 16.34
CA THR A 300 12.61 1.24 17.66
C THR A 300 12.92 2.74 17.71
N ASP A 301 13.52 3.29 16.66
CA ASP A 301 13.80 4.73 16.56
C ASP A 301 12.51 5.56 16.52
N LEU A 302 11.50 5.12 15.75
CA LEU A 302 10.20 5.77 15.68
C LEU A 302 9.52 5.79 17.05
N GLU A 303 9.45 4.64 17.73
CA GLU A 303 8.87 4.54 19.07
C GLU A 303 9.59 5.43 20.08
N TYR A 304 10.93 5.53 19.98
CA TYR A 304 11.71 6.43 20.81
C TYR A 304 11.32 7.89 20.57
N LEU A 305 11.23 8.34 19.32
CA LEU A 305 10.83 9.69 18.98
C LEU A 305 9.39 9.99 19.43
N ILE A 306 8.45 9.06 19.21
CA ILE A 306 7.06 9.18 19.67
C ILE A 306 7.01 9.38 21.18
N SER A 307 7.79 8.60 21.95
CA SER A 307 7.83 8.73 23.42
C SER A 307 8.30 10.11 23.92
N LYS A 308 8.98 10.89 23.08
CA LYS A 308 9.45 12.25 23.37
C LYS A 308 8.55 13.33 22.76
N ALA A 309 7.80 13.00 21.72
CA ALA A 309 7.01 13.94 20.95
C ALA A 309 5.54 13.96 21.36
N VAL A 310 4.97 12.80 21.73
CA VAL A 310 3.54 12.61 21.95
C VAL A 310 3.26 12.41 23.44
N ASP A 311 2.27 13.13 23.96
CA ASP A 311 1.68 12.89 25.28
C ASP A 311 0.41 12.04 25.12
N PRO A 312 0.43 10.74 25.50
CA PRO A 312 -0.71 9.83 25.32
C PRO A 312 -1.97 10.23 26.10
N LYS A 313 -1.86 11.19 27.03
CA LYS A 313 -3.03 11.75 27.74
C LYS A 313 -3.74 12.82 26.92
N LYS A 314 -3.07 13.40 25.93
CA LYS A 314 -3.58 14.52 25.11
C LYS A 314 -3.92 14.10 23.69
N ALA A 315 -3.22 13.11 23.15
CA ALA A 315 -3.41 12.62 21.79
C ALA A 315 -3.52 11.11 21.77
N ASP A 316 -4.33 10.61 20.84
CA ASP A 316 -4.31 9.20 20.47
C ASP A 316 -3.39 9.02 19.27
N TYR A 317 -2.76 7.85 19.16
CA TYR A 317 -1.95 7.58 17.99
C TYR A 317 -1.94 6.12 17.59
N ALA A 318 -1.62 5.85 16.34
CA ALA A 318 -1.39 4.51 15.83
C ALA A 318 -0.02 4.41 15.15
N VAL A 319 0.54 3.20 15.14
CA VAL A 319 1.84 2.92 14.53
C VAL A 319 1.72 1.68 13.65
N PHE A 320 2.15 1.81 12.41
CA PHE A 320 2.27 0.75 11.43
C PHE A 320 3.67 0.74 10.85
N THR A 321 4.41 -0.33 11.12
CA THR A 321 5.75 -0.56 10.55
C THR A 321 5.75 -1.87 9.77
N GLY A 322 6.77 -2.05 8.95
CA GLY A 322 6.93 -3.24 8.13
C GLY A 322 7.98 -3.04 7.06
N VAL A 323 7.93 -3.85 6.02
CA VAL A 323 8.80 -3.72 4.84
C VAL A 323 7.96 -3.48 3.60
N GLN A 324 8.23 -2.40 2.86
CA GLN A 324 7.68 -2.20 1.53
C GLN A 324 8.41 -3.10 0.53
N ILE A 325 7.66 -3.81 -0.31
CA ILE A 325 8.21 -4.82 -1.22
C ILE A 325 7.74 -4.50 -2.64
N HIS A 326 8.69 -4.14 -3.49
CA HIS A 326 8.46 -3.89 -4.90
C HIS A 326 8.54 -5.21 -5.65
N ASN A 327 7.42 -5.66 -6.22
CA ASN A 327 7.38 -6.82 -7.08
C ASN A 327 7.04 -6.37 -8.49
N TRP A 328 7.99 -5.68 -9.13
CA TRP A 328 7.82 -5.10 -10.45
C TRP A 328 8.17 -6.10 -11.55
N ALA A 329 7.64 -5.87 -12.76
CA ALA A 329 8.03 -6.65 -13.92
C ALA A 329 9.55 -6.56 -14.13
N ALA A 330 10.21 -7.70 -14.33
CA ALA A 330 11.63 -7.78 -14.64
C ALA A 330 11.95 -7.10 -15.97
N ASP A 331 11.03 -7.14 -16.94
CA ASP A 331 11.04 -6.31 -18.13
C ASP A 331 9.79 -5.41 -18.17
N LEU A 332 9.99 -4.10 -18.04
CA LEU A 332 8.90 -3.12 -18.08
C LEU A 332 8.26 -3.00 -19.48
N ASN A 333 8.90 -3.52 -20.54
CA ASN A 333 8.31 -3.58 -21.87
C ASN A 333 7.36 -4.77 -22.03
N ASN A 334 7.41 -5.75 -21.12
CA ASN A 334 6.48 -6.87 -21.12
C ASN A 334 5.14 -6.45 -20.49
N THR A 335 4.18 -6.09 -21.34
CA THR A 335 2.84 -5.66 -20.91
C THR A 335 1.99 -6.76 -20.29
N ASP A 336 2.38 -8.03 -20.45
CA ASP A 336 1.66 -9.17 -19.89
C ASP A 336 1.98 -9.40 -18.41
N THR A 337 3.06 -8.80 -17.90
CA THR A 337 3.49 -8.93 -16.51
C THR A 337 3.20 -7.62 -15.74
N PRO A 338 2.21 -7.58 -14.84
CA PRO A 338 1.92 -6.37 -14.08
C PRO A 338 3.00 -6.10 -13.02
N SER A 339 3.26 -4.85 -12.69
CA SER A 339 4.01 -4.51 -11.47
C SER A 339 3.06 -4.49 -10.28
N LEU A 340 3.49 -5.09 -9.17
CA LEU A 340 2.75 -5.23 -7.93
C LEU A 340 3.52 -4.62 -6.77
N GLU A 341 2.80 -4.17 -5.75
CA GLU A 341 3.36 -3.62 -4.52
C GLU A 341 2.80 -4.40 -3.32
N PHE A 342 3.67 -4.75 -2.39
CA PHE A 342 3.33 -5.46 -1.16
C PHE A 342 3.90 -4.75 0.06
N VAL A 343 3.30 -5.03 1.21
CA VAL A 343 3.77 -4.60 2.52
C VAL A 343 3.88 -5.83 3.41
N GLY A 344 5.10 -6.21 3.78
CA GLY A 344 5.37 -7.16 4.85
C GLY A 344 5.07 -6.53 6.20
N VAL A 345 3.92 -6.85 6.80
CA VAL A 345 3.48 -6.20 8.05
C VAL A 345 4.41 -6.55 9.21
N GLY A 346 4.96 -5.52 9.86
CA GLY A 346 5.79 -5.60 11.06
C GLY A 346 4.96 -5.32 12.32
N ARG A 347 5.19 -4.18 12.97
CA ARG A 347 4.43 -3.77 14.16
C ARG A 347 3.15 -3.04 13.76
N SER A 348 2.06 -3.37 14.43
CA SER A 348 0.78 -2.67 14.29
C SER A 348 0.15 -2.51 15.66
N TYR A 349 -0.09 -1.29 16.09
CA TYR A 349 -0.76 -1.00 17.35
C TYR A 349 -1.39 0.39 17.35
N VAL A 350 -2.32 0.59 18.29
CA VAL A 350 -2.92 1.88 18.61
C VAL A 350 -2.71 2.19 20.09
N VAL A 351 -2.67 3.46 20.44
CA VAL A 351 -2.70 3.97 21.80
C VAL A 351 -3.88 4.93 21.90
N VAL A 352 -4.92 4.50 22.60
CA VAL A 352 -6.14 5.29 22.82
C VAL A 352 -6.31 5.54 24.30
N ASN A 353 -6.47 6.80 24.70
CA ASN A 353 -6.59 7.20 26.11
C ASN A 353 -5.40 6.72 26.97
N GLY A 354 -4.20 6.66 26.38
CA GLY A 354 -3.00 6.14 27.04
C GLY A 354 -2.90 4.61 27.12
N GLU A 355 -3.89 3.86 26.61
CA GLU A 355 -3.87 2.39 26.60
C GLU A 355 -3.39 1.87 25.25
N LYS A 356 -2.31 1.07 25.26
CA LYS A 356 -1.73 0.46 24.06
C LYS A 356 -2.42 -0.87 23.75
N VAL A 357 -2.88 -1.00 22.51
CA VAL A 357 -3.51 -2.22 21.99
C VAL A 357 -2.84 -2.66 20.69
N HIS A 358 -2.31 -3.89 20.67
CA HIS A 358 -1.70 -4.47 19.48
C HIS A 358 -2.76 -5.01 18.52
N LEU A 359 -2.54 -4.74 17.23
CA LEU A 359 -3.45 -5.11 16.14
C LEU A 359 -2.80 -6.21 15.30
N ASP A 360 -3.59 -7.20 14.90
CA ASP A 360 -3.19 -8.21 13.92
C ASP A 360 -3.90 -7.96 12.59
N LEU A 361 -3.23 -7.25 11.68
CA LEU A 361 -3.82 -6.92 10.38
C LEU A 361 -4.14 -8.17 9.54
N ASN A 362 -3.46 -9.30 9.75
CA ASN A 362 -3.79 -10.53 9.03
C ASN A 362 -5.16 -11.10 9.43
N LYS A 363 -5.65 -10.75 10.62
CA LYS A 363 -7.00 -11.12 11.11
C LYS A 363 -8.08 -10.14 10.70
N VAL A 364 -7.72 -8.94 10.25
CA VAL A 364 -8.70 -7.99 9.70
C VAL A 364 -9.17 -8.53 8.35
N PRO A 365 -10.48 -8.76 8.14
CA PRO A 365 -10.98 -9.31 6.89
C PRO A 365 -10.69 -8.37 5.72
N ALA A 366 -10.14 -8.92 4.64
CA ALA A 366 -9.99 -8.18 3.39
C ALA A 366 -11.36 -7.75 2.84
N LEU A 367 -11.42 -6.58 2.24
CA LEU A 367 -12.64 -6.11 1.59
C LEU A 367 -12.85 -6.87 0.27
N SER A 368 -14.01 -7.51 0.13
CA SER A 368 -14.39 -8.14 -1.14
C SER A 368 -14.57 -7.09 -2.25
N PRO A 369 -14.38 -7.46 -3.53
CA PRO A 369 -14.64 -6.55 -4.65
C PRO A 369 -16.03 -5.91 -4.63
N ARG A 370 -17.05 -6.63 -4.12
CA ARG A 370 -18.41 -6.10 -3.94
C ARG A 370 -18.46 -5.01 -2.87
N GLN A 371 -17.75 -5.18 -1.76
CA GLN A 371 -17.68 -4.16 -0.72
C GLN A 371 -16.94 -2.92 -1.23
N LEU A 372 -15.83 -3.10 -1.94
CA LEU A 372 -15.09 -2.01 -2.57
C LEU A 372 -15.97 -1.23 -3.56
N GLN A 373 -16.75 -1.92 -4.39
CA GLN A 373 -17.66 -1.28 -5.34
C GLN A 373 -18.79 -0.49 -4.65
N ILE A 374 -19.33 -1.01 -3.55
CA ILE A 374 -20.35 -0.30 -2.74
C ILE A 374 -19.72 0.95 -2.11
N LEU A 375 -18.49 0.85 -1.61
CA LEU A 375 -17.77 1.98 -1.02
C LEU A 375 -17.48 3.07 -2.06
N ALA A 376 -16.95 2.68 -3.22
CA ALA A 376 -16.67 3.60 -4.32
C ALA A 376 -17.94 4.30 -4.86
N SER A 377 -19.11 3.66 -4.78
CA SER A 377 -20.38 4.26 -5.19
C SER A 377 -21.09 5.05 -4.08
N ALA A 378 -20.67 4.89 -2.82
CA ALA A 378 -21.22 5.59 -1.66
C ALA A 378 -20.41 6.84 -1.25
N SER A 379 -19.22 7.06 -1.82
CA SER A 379 -18.47 8.32 -1.69
C SER A 379 -19.22 9.42 -2.48
N PRO A 380 -19.91 10.39 -1.83
CA PRO A 380 -20.96 11.20 -2.46
C PRO A 380 -20.36 12.24 -3.40
N SER A 381 -20.89 12.59 -4.58
CA SER A 381 -22.24 13.09 -4.87
C SER A 381 -22.78 14.23 -4.00
N ASP A 382 -21.95 14.83 -3.14
CA ASP A 382 -22.29 16.06 -2.43
C ASP A 382 -21.45 17.22 -2.96
N GLY A 383 -22.13 18.12 -3.65
CA GLY A 383 -21.53 19.24 -4.34
C GLY A 383 -20.77 20.18 -3.41
N LYS A 384 -19.66 20.71 -3.95
CA LYS A 384 -18.79 21.77 -3.43
C LYS A 384 -17.70 21.32 -2.44
N ALA A 385 -16.67 20.68 -2.97
CA ALA A 385 -15.28 21.18 -2.98
C ALA A 385 -14.29 20.04 -3.36
N ALA A 386 -14.52 19.36 -4.48
CA ALA A 386 -13.45 18.58 -5.10
C ALA A 386 -12.61 19.54 -5.95
N THR A 387 -11.56 20.11 -5.37
CA THR A 387 -10.51 20.74 -6.18
C THR A 387 -9.91 19.67 -7.08
N SER A 388 -9.98 19.95 -8.37
CA SER A 388 -9.55 19.14 -9.50
C SER A 388 -8.08 18.70 -9.39
N ALA A 389 -7.83 17.46 -8.94
CA ALA A 389 -6.60 16.71 -9.23
C ALA A 389 -6.67 15.25 -8.71
N SER A 390 -7.43 14.35 -9.33
CA SER A 390 -7.26 12.90 -9.07
C SER A 390 -7.97 11.99 -10.08
N SER A 391 -7.69 12.15 -11.37
CA SER A 391 -7.94 11.06 -12.31
C SER A 391 -6.91 9.95 -12.07
N GLY A 392 -7.25 8.93 -11.26
CA GLY A 392 -6.49 7.68 -11.17
C GLY A 392 -6.31 6.98 -9.82
N LYS A 393 -6.92 7.44 -8.71
CA LYS A 393 -6.71 6.81 -7.39
C LYS A 393 -7.76 5.73 -7.10
N LEU A 394 -7.31 4.46 -7.01
CA LEU A 394 -8.14 3.24 -6.90
C LEU A 394 -8.65 2.88 -5.49
N VAL A 395 -8.44 3.73 -4.49
CA VAL A 395 -9.18 3.66 -3.22
C VAL A 395 -9.49 5.11 -2.84
N GLN A 396 -10.74 5.51 -3.02
CA GLN A 396 -11.27 6.72 -2.39
C GLN A 396 -11.67 6.35 -0.96
N GLU A 397 -11.52 7.31 -0.04
CA GLU A 397 -11.80 7.19 1.39
C GLU A 397 -13.02 6.30 1.69
N ILE A 398 -12.84 5.32 2.58
CA ILE A 398 -13.93 4.44 3.00
C ILE A 398 -14.82 5.20 4.01
N PRO A 399 -16.12 5.46 3.72
CA PRO A 399 -16.94 6.27 4.60
C PRO A 399 -17.08 5.67 6.01
N ARG A 400 -16.78 6.47 7.04
CA ARG A 400 -16.83 6.07 8.46
C ARG A 400 -18.16 5.43 8.86
N GLU A 401 -19.28 6.04 8.44
CA GLU A 401 -20.62 5.53 8.76
C GLU A 401 -20.85 4.12 8.23
N TYR A 402 -20.29 3.80 7.06
CA TYR A 402 -20.38 2.47 6.47
C TYR A 402 -19.57 1.46 7.28
N LEU A 403 -18.32 1.80 7.64
CA LEU A 403 -17.47 0.95 8.49
C LEU A 403 -18.14 0.68 9.83
N MET A 404 -18.65 1.72 10.49
CA MET A 404 -19.33 1.59 11.77
C MET A 404 -20.59 0.71 11.66
N LYS A 405 -21.43 0.92 10.64
CA LYS A 405 -22.68 0.16 10.47
C LYS A 405 -22.46 -1.31 10.15
N ARG A 406 -21.45 -1.65 9.34
CA ARG A 406 -21.21 -3.03 8.84
C ARG A 406 -20.29 -3.85 9.75
N LEU A 407 -19.35 -3.20 10.43
CA LEU A 407 -18.37 -3.86 11.30
C LEU A 407 -18.79 -3.84 12.78
N GLY A 408 -20.02 -3.40 13.07
CA GLY A 408 -20.54 -3.34 14.44
C GLY A 408 -19.91 -2.20 15.27
N GLY A 409 -19.38 -1.19 14.60
CA GLY A 409 -18.92 0.04 15.22
C GLY A 409 -20.06 0.73 15.95
N ALA A 410 -19.86 0.92 17.24
CA ALA A 410 -20.86 1.35 18.18
C ALA A 410 -21.48 2.70 17.77
N LEU A 411 -22.74 2.66 17.33
CA LEU A 411 -23.69 3.70 17.70
C LEU A 411 -23.96 3.55 19.20
N SER A 412 -22.99 3.93 20.02
CA SER A 412 -23.21 4.03 21.45
C SER A 412 -22.58 5.31 21.94
N ALA A 413 -23.43 6.18 22.47
CA ALA A 413 -23.04 7.29 23.32
C ALA A 413 -22.36 6.83 24.63
N ALA A 414 -22.04 5.54 24.79
CA ALA A 414 -21.27 5.01 25.90
C ALA A 414 -19.85 4.63 25.45
N HIS A 415 -18.95 5.60 25.43
CA HIS A 415 -17.52 5.33 25.65
C HIS A 415 -17.21 5.14 27.15
N VAL A 416 -18.21 4.82 27.97
CA VAL A 416 -18.08 4.70 29.43
C VAL A 416 -18.51 3.33 29.99
N ASP A 417 -19.17 2.43 29.24
CA ASP A 417 -19.64 1.16 29.83
C ASP A 417 -19.01 -0.11 29.23
N VAL A 418 -18.11 -0.67 30.05
CA VAL A 418 -17.79 -2.08 30.32
C VAL A 418 -18.38 -3.13 29.37
N GLY A 419 -17.84 -3.22 28.16
CA GLY A 419 -18.00 -4.37 27.28
C GLY A 419 -16.85 -4.41 26.28
N THR A 420 -16.21 -5.57 26.12
CA THR A 420 -15.16 -5.74 25.10
C THR A 420 -15.77 -5.38 23.74
N PRO A 421 -15.20 -4.44 22.98
CA PRO A 421 -15.73 -4.11 21.66
C PRO A 421 -15.79 -5.38 20.79
N ALA A 422 -16.72 -5.44 19.83
CA ALA A 422 -16.80 -6.55 18.85
C ALA A 422 -15.47 -6.83 18.12
N TRP A 423 -14.54 -5.87 18.18
CA TRP A 423 -13.18 -5.87 17.66
C TRP A 423 -12.16 -6.64 18.50
N GLY A 424 -12.55 -7.20 19.67
CA GLY A 424 -11.63 -7.92 20.57
C GLY A 424 -10.94 -9.14 19.94
N SER A 425 -11.43 -9.64 18.81
CA SER A 425 -10.79 -10.71 18.04
C SER A 425 -9.56 -10.26 17.24
N PHE A 426 -9.47 -8.98 16.89
CA PHE A 426 -8.31 -8.39 16.17
C PHE A 426 -7.19 -7.97 17.11
N VAL A 427 -7.51 -7.86 18.41
CA VAL A 427 -6.53 -7.55 19.44
C VAL A 427 -5.60 -8.74 19.61
N LYS A 428 -4.30 -8.50 19.42
CA LYS A 428 -3.28 -9.49 19.68
C LYS A 428 -3.10 -9.62 21.20
N LYS A 429 -3.62 -10.71 21.76
CA LYS A 429 -3.62 -10.99 23.22
C LYS A 429 -2.21 -11.21 23.77
N ASP A 430 -1.33 -11.80 22.96
CA ASP A 430 0.05 -12.09 23.33
C ASP A 430 1.00 -11.39 22.37
N PHE A 431 1.44 -10.17 22.71
CA PHE A 431 2.53 -9.49 22.01
C PHE A 431 3.75 -9.43 22.94
N ALA A 432 4.76 -10.24 22.61
CA ALA A 432 6.10 -10.12 23.17
C ALA A 432 7.01 -9.60 22.07
N ASP A 433 7.71 -8.50 22.32
CA ASP A 433 8.77 -8.04 21.43
C ASP A 433 10.01 -8.93 21.65
N PRO A 434 10.40 -9.78 20.68
CA PRO A 434 11.55 -10.69 20.84
C PRO A 434 12.87 -9.95 21.00
N HIS A 435 12.88 -8.62 20.78
CA HIS A 435 14.06 -7.77 20.90
C HIS A 435 13.83 -6.61 21.88
N ALA A 436 13.03 -6.85 22.92
CA ALA A 436 12.85 -5.89 23.99
C ALA A 436 14.20 -5.50 24.60
N GLY A 437 14.51 -4.20 24.62
CA GLY A 437 15.78 -3.68 25.12
C GLY A 437 16.89 -3.58 24.06
N ALA A 438 16.55 -3.69 22.77
CA ALA A 438 17.49 -3.34 21.71
C ALA A 438 17.96 -1.87 21.83
N PRO A 439 19.19 -1.54 21.39
CA PRO A 439 19.77 -0.21 21.54
C PRO A 439 18.88 0.87 20.92
N LYS A 440 18.57 1.91 21.70
CA LYS A 440 17.82 3.08 21.22
C LYS A 440 18.69 4.03 20.42
N LEU A 441 18.04 4.99 19.78
CA LEU A 441 18.64 6.01 18.93
C LEU A 441 19.83 6.74 19.58
N ASP A 442 19.76 7.00 20.88
CA ASP A 442 20.75 7.75 21.68
C ASP A 442 21.50 6.89 22.72
N GLU A 443 21.27 5.57 22.73
CA GLU A 443 21.82 4.69 23.76
C GLU A 443 23.27 4.30 23.47
N ASN A 444 24.16 4.68 24.39
CA ASN A 444 25.58 4.35 24.27
C ASN A 444 25.85 2.95 24.85
N THR A 445 25.75 1.93 24.01
CA THR A 445 26.06 0.55 24.39
C THR A 445 27.55 0.28 24.21
N SER A 446 28.30 0.12 25.32
CA SER A 446 29.66 -0.43 25.28
C SER A 446 29.58 -1.93 24.99
N PHE A 447 29.66 -2.30 23.71
CA PHE A 447 29.82 -3.69 23.30
C PHE A 447 31.22 -4.16 23.70
N VAL A 448 31.31 -5.07 24.68
CA VAL A 448 32.55 -5.76 25.01
C VAL A 448 32.74 -6.88 23.99
N TRP A 449 33.50 -6.60 22.94
CA TRP A 449 33.94 -7.62 21.99
C TRP A 449 35.08 -8.41 22.61
N ASN A 450 34.83 -9.66 23.00
CA ASN A 450 35.91 -10.56 23.42
C ASN A 450 36.73 -10.92 22.17
N LYS A 451 37.99 -10.47 22.14
CA LYS A 451 38.98 -10.77 21.09
C LYS A 451 39.34 -12.24 21.03
#